data_AF-A0A960AMZ9-F1
#
_entry.id   AF-A0A960AMZ9-F1
#
_cell.length_a   1.000
_cell.length_b   1.000
_cell.length_c   1.000
_cell.angle_alpha   90.00
_cell.angle_beta   90.00
_cell.angle_gamma   90.00
#
_symmetry.space_group_name_H-M   'P 1'
#
loop_
_entity.id
_entity.type
_entity.pdbx_description
1 polymer ?
#
loop_
_entity_poly.entity_id
_entity_poly.type
_entity_poly.pdbx_seq_one_letter_code
_entity_poly.pdbx_strand_id
1 'polypeptide(L)'
;MEPSDHILNEVAGGRLRAADADVGRSRERNRQRRLLTIALILAVPALWLWFRILTGRAVDLTSLSLPTVDPFLLIVGIFFVVLIGTLLGTTIVAGRSPHVTYRPDQIGIDFDDVRGIDAVKGEVVRSLNLFLAHRSFAEQMGGTSRRGLLFEGTPGTGKTYVAKAMAAEADVP
;
A
#
# COMPACT_ATOMS: atom_id res chain seq x y z
N MET A 1 -4.30 -38.39 -5.12
CA MET A 1 -3.83 -37.50 -4.04
C MET A 1 -3.83 -36.11 -4.61
N GLU A 2 -4.75 -35.28 -4.12
CA GLU A 2 -5.10 -33.98 -4.70
C GLU A 2 -4.07 -32.92 -4.23
N PRO A 3 -3.64 -31.97 -5.09
CA PRO A 3 -2.67 -30.92 -4.72
C PRO A 3 -3.10 -30.09 -3.49
N SER A 4 -4.41 -30.02 -3.26
CA SER A 4 -5.10 -29.37 -2.16
C SER A 4 -4.65 -29.88 -0.77
N ASP A 5 -4.38 -31.18 -0.66
CA ASP A 5 -4.09 -31.83 0.64
C ASP A 5 -2.66 -31.57 1.13
N HIS A 6 -1.71 -31.34 0.22
CA HIS A 6 -0.33 -31.03 0.57
C HIS A 6 -0.23 -29.66 1.25
N ILE A 7 -0.91 -28.65 0.69
CA ILE A 7 -0.92 -27.30 1.26
C ILE A 7 -1.66 -27.27 2.59
N LEU A 8 -2.74 -28.03 2.75
CA LEU A 8 -3.43 -28.12 4.05
C LEU A 8 -2.55 -28.75 5.13
N ASN A 9 -1.74 -29.77 4.81
CA ASN A 9 -0.79 -30.35 5.76
C ASN A 9 0.41 -29.43 6.04
N GLU A 10 0.87 -28.67 5.05
CA GLU A 10 1.94 -27.68 5.18
C GLU A 10 1.49 -26.46 6.01
N VAL A 11 0.23 -26.03 5.82
CA VAL A 11 -0.46 -25.00 6.62
C VAL A 11 -0.82 -25.49 8.03
N ALA A 12 -1.09 -26.79 8.20
CA ALA A 12 -1.46 -27.39 9.49
C ALA A 12 -0.25 -27.80 10.35
N GLY A 13 0.91 -28.05 9.75
CA GLY A 13 2.08 -28.62 10.44
C GLY A 13 3.20 -27.62 10.77
N GLY A 14 3.28 -26.47 10.08
CA GLY A 14 4.40 -25.54 10.17
C GLY A 14 4.02 -24.09 10.48
N ARG A 15 4.86 -23.41 11.28
CA ARG A 15 4.79 -21.95 11.49
C ARG A 15 5.29 -21.28 10.20
N LEU A 16 4.38 -20.72 9.40
CA LEU A 16 4.76 -19.99 8.20
C LEU A 16 5.27 -18.61 8.60
N ARG A 17 6.55 -18.32 8.35
CA ARG A 17 7.10 -16.99 8.52
C ARG A 17 6.57 -16.06 7.42
N ALA A 18 6.32 -14.81 7.77
CA ALA A 18 5.84 -13.80 6.82
C ALA A 18 6.75 -13.63 5.59
N ALA A 19 8.05 -13.93 5.74
CA ALA A 19 9.02 -13.91 4.66
C ALA A 19 8.65 -14.87 3.50
N ASP A 20 7.95 -15.97 3.81
CA ASP A 20 7.43 -16.94 2.84
C ASP A 20 5.98 -16.62 2.41
N ALA A 21 5.32 -15.66 3.07
CA ALA A 21 3.95 -15.27 2.80
C ALA A 21 3.86 -14.16 1.73
N ASP A 22 2.88 -14.30 0.84
CA ASP A 22 2.72 -13.51 -0.39
C ASP A 22 2.21 -12.06 -0.18
N VAL A 23 2.47 -11.48 0.98
CA VAL A 23 2.07 -10.12 1.34
C VAL A 23 3.07 -9.08 0.80
N GLY A 24 4.35 -9.46 0.68
CA GLY A 24 5.42 -8.60 0.15
C GLY A 24 5.29 -8.31 -1.35
N ARG A 25 4.91 -9.30 -2.16
CA ARG A 25 4.80 -9.14 -3.63
C ARG A 25 3.62 -8.27 -4.07
N SER A 26 2.60 -8.14 -3.22
CA SER A 26 1.40 -7.35 -3.50
C SER A 26 1.64 -5.82 -3.49
N ARG A 27 2.61 -5.34 -2.68
CA ARG A 27 2.93 -3.91 -2.63
C ARG A 27 3.52 -3.37 -3.94
N GLU A 28 4.19 -4.22 -4.71
CA GLU A 28 4.96 -3.78 -5.88
C GLU A 28 4.08 -3.51 -7.12
N ARG A 29 3.10 -4.38 -7.42
CA ARG A 29 2.26 -4.20 -8.63
C ARG A 29 1.34 -2.98 -8.56
N ASN A 30 0.86 -2.61 -7.37
CA ASN A 30 0.01 -1.42 -7.21
C ASN A 30 0.83 -0.12 -7.28
N ARG A 31 2.09 -0.12 -6.83
CA ARG A 31 3.01 1.01 -7.03
C ARG A 31 3.29 1.23 -8.52
N GLN A 32 3.58 0.16 -9.25
CA GLN A 32 3.89 0.23 -10.68
C GLN A 32 2.72 0.76 -11.51
N ARG A 33 1.46 0.38 -11.19
CA ARG A 33 0.29 0.94 -11.87
C ARG A 33 0.13 2.45 -11.63
N ARG A 34 0.33 2.92 -10.39
CA ARG A 34 0.30 4.37 -10.09
C ARG A 34 1.40 5.13 -10.83
N LEU A 35 2.61 4.56 -10.88
CA LEU A 35 3.72 5.13 -11.62
C LEU A 35 3.46 5.16 -13.11
N LEU A 36 2.87 4.11 -13.69
CA LEU A 36 2.48 4.08 -15.09
C LEU A 36 1.37 5.09 -15.39
N THR A 37 0.38 5.26 -14.52
CA THR A 37 -0.65 6.27 -14.69
C THR A 37 -0.07 7.68 -14.62
N ILE A 38 0.80 7.96 -13.64
CA ILE A 38 1.49 9.26 -13.52
C ILE A 38 2.42 9.49 -14.73
N ALA A 39 3.16 8.48 -15.15
CA ALA A 39 4.03 8.54 -16.32
C ALA A 39 3.23 8.77 -17.60
N LEU A 40 2.05 8.16 -17.77
CA LEU A 40 1.17 8.37 -18.92
C LEU A 40 0.56 9.77 -18.91
N ILE A 41 0.12 10.26 -17.74
CA ILE A 41 -0.37 11.63 -17.56
C ILE A 41 0.72 12.66 -17.88
N LEU A 42 1.98 12.40 -17.50
CA LEU A 42 3.11 13.27 -17.82
C LEU A 42 3.61 13.11 -19.27
N ALA A 43 3.48 11.92 -19.86
CA ALA A 43 3.92 11.64 -21.22
C ALA A 43 3.09 12.39 -22.26
N VAL A 44 1.80 12.60 -22.03
CA VAL A 44 0.92 13.36 -22.96
C VAL A 44 1.41 14.81 -23.16
N PRO A 45 1.60 15.64 -22.11
CA PRO A 45 2.15 16.99 -22.27
C PRO A 45 3.63 16.97 -22.70
N ALA A 46 4.43 15.99 -22.27
CA ALA A 46 5.83 15.87 -22.71
C ALA A 46 5.94 15.58 -24.22
N LEU A 47 5.13 14.64 -24.75
CA LEU A 47 5.05 14.34 -26.18
C LEU A 47 4.47 15.52 -26.96
N TRP A 48 3.49 16.23 -26.42
CA TRP A 48 2.95 17.43 -27.05
C TRP A 48 4.01 18.53 -27.16
N LEU A 49 4.79 18.76 -26.10
CA LEU A 49 5.93 19.70 -26.11
C LEU A 49 7.03 19.24 -27.06
N TRP A 50 7.34 17.95 -27.11
CA TRP A 50 8.34 17.39 -28.03
C TRP A 50 7.90 17.50 -29.50
N PHE A 51 6.64 17.18 -29.79
CA PHE A 51 6.05 17.32 -31.12
C PHE A 51 6.00 18.80 -31.54
N ARG A 52 5.74 19.70 -30.61
CA ARG A 52 5.80 21.16 -30.80
C ARG A 52 7.22 21.65 -31.08
N ILE A 53 8.23 21.11 -30.37
CA ILE A 53 9.66 21.42 -30.57
C ILE A 53 10.17 20.87 -31.90
N LEU A 54 9.83 19.63 -32.27
CA LEU A 54 10.24 19.01 -33.53
C LEU A 54 9.59 19.67 -34.76
N THR A 55 8.38 20.25 -34.61
CA THR A 55 7.70 20.97 -35.70
C THR A 55 8.24 22.39 -35.94
N GLY A 56 9.37 22.76 -35.32
CA GLY A 56 10.08 24.01 -35.62
C GLY A 56 9.34 25.28 -35.18
N ARG A 57 8.15 25.15 -34.56
CA ARG A 57 7.57 26.20 -33.73
C ARG A 57 8.20 26.13 -32.36
N ALA A 58 9.51 26.37 -32.32
CA ALA A 58 10.15 26.81 -31.11
C ALA A 58 9.31 27.94 -30.54
N VAL A 59 9.11 27.95 -29.22
CA VAL A 59 8.73 29.19 -28.58
C VAL A 59 9.86 30.15 -28.93
N ASP A 60 9.64 30.99 -29.93
CA ASP A 60 10.53 32.08 -30.22
C ASP A 60 10.44 33.00 -29.01
N LEU A 61 11.26 32.76 -27.98
CA LEU A 61 11.44 33.69 -26.88
C LEU A 61 11.90 35.06 -27.41
N THR A 62 12.44 35.10 -28.63
CA THR A 62 12.97 36.27 -29.34
C THR A 62 12.03 36.86 -30.39
N SER A 63 10.98 36.14 -30.83
CA SER A 63 9.93 36.63 -31.74
C SER A 63 8.54 36.64 -31.08
N LEU A 64 8.53 36.64 -29.74
CA LEU A 64 7.46 37.18 -28.94
C LEU A 64 7.33 38.69 -29.25
N SER A 65 6.85 39.04 -30.44
CA SER A 65 5.98 40.19 -30.54
C SER A 65 4.83 39.83 -29.61
N LEU A 66 4.94 40.23 -28.35
CA LEU A 66 3.79 40.34 -27.47
C LEU A 66 2.74 41.01 -28.37
N PRO A 67 1.65 40.34 -28.82
CA PRO A 67 0.51 41.11 -29.31
C PRO A 67 0.26 42.08 -28.17
N THR A 68 0.33 43.39 -28.36
CA THR A 68 0.50 44.39 -27.29
C THR A 68 -0.45 44.10 -26.12
N VAL A 69 -0.03 43.21 -25.21
CA VAL A 69 -0.85 42.72 -24.12
C VAL A 69 -0.45 43.65 -23.03
N ASP A 70 -1.41 44.40 -22.53
CA ASP A 70 -1.17 45.31 -21.43
C ASP A 70 -0.37 44.57 -20.35
N PRO A 71 0.79 45.08 -19.92
CA PRO A 71 1.62 44.46 -18.90
C PRO A 71 0.82 44.11 -17.62
N PHE A 72 -0.27 44.84 -17.37
CA PHE A 72 -1.24 44.57 -16.32
C PHE A 72 -1.95 43.21 -16.46
N LEU A 73 -2.36 42.83 -17.67
CA LEU A 73 -3.05 41.58 -17.96
C LEU A 73 -2.13 40.36 -17.79
N LEU A 74 -0.84 40.52 -18.10
CA LEU A 74 0.19 39.50 -17.83
C LEU A 74 0.41 39.29 -16.34
N ILE A 75 0.48 40.36 -15.55
CA ILE A 75 0.63 40.28 -14.09
C ILE A 75 -0.59 39.57 -13.49
N VAL A 76 -1.79 39.91 -13.92
CA VAL A 76 -3.04 39.26 -13.48
C VAL A 76 -3.05 37.78 -13.86
N GLY A 77 -2.65 37.43 -15.09
CA GLY A 77 -2.57 36.04 -15.54
C GLY A 77 -1.57 35.20 -14.72
N ILE A 78 -0.36 35.72 -14.49
CA ILE A 78 0.66 35.06 -13.68
C ILE A 78 0.18 34.91 -12.23
N PHE A 79 -0.47 35.92 -11.68
CA PHE A 79 -1.05 35.87 -10.33
C PHE A 79 -2.06 34.73 -10.18
N PHE A 80 -2.99 34.57 -11.12
CA PHE A 80 -3.97 33.47 -11.08
C PHE A 80 -3.32 32.10 -11.26
N VAL A 81 -2.30 31.97 -12.11
CA VAL A 81 -1.57 30.71 -12.29
C VAL A 81 -0.85 30.31 -11.01
N VAL A 82 -0.18 31.25 -10.33
CA VAL A 82 0.49 31.01 -9.04
C VAL A 82 -0.53 30.70 -7.94
N LEU A 83 -1.68 31.40 -7.91
CA LEU A 83 -2.76 31.16 -6.96
C LEU A 83 -3.36 29.76 -7.11
N ILE A 84 -3.69 29.36 -8.34
CA ILE A 84 -4.22 28.01 -8.63
C ILE A 84 -3.17 26.93 -8.33
N GLY A 85 -1.90 27.18 -8.67
CA GLY A 85 -0.79 26.27 -8.39
C GLY A 85 -0.61 26.01 -6.89
N THR A 86 -0.68 27.04 -6.06
CA THR A 86 -0.58 26.92 -4.60
C THR A 86 -1.81 26.25 -3.97
N LEU A 87 -3.02 26.55 -4.46
CA LEU A 87 -4.26 25.91 -4.01
C LEU A 87 -4.27 24.39 -4.31
N LEU A 88 -3.86 24.00 -5.53
CA LEU A 88 -3.77 22.60 -5.91
C LEU A 88 -2.59 21.88 -5.22
N GLY A 89 -1.45 22.55 -5.06
CA GLY A 89 -0.27 21.97 -4.41
C GLY A 89 -0.53 21.57 -2.95
N THR A 90 -1.23 22.42 -2.20
CA THR A 90 -1.50 22.17 -0.77
C THR A 90 -2.47 21.00 -0.54
N THR A 91 -3.49 20.84 -1.38
CA THR A 91 -4.44 19.72 -1.26
C THR A 91 -3.80 18.36 -1.53
N ILE A 92 -2.87 18.27 -2.48
CA ILE A 92 -2.13 17.04 -2.78
C ILE A 92 -1.19 16.66 -1.62
N VAL A 93 -0.57 17.63 -0.97
CA VAL A 93 0.35 17.40 0.16
C VAL A 93 -0.42 17.06 1.44
N ALA A 94 -1.54 17.73 1.71
CA ALA A 94 -2.37 17.49 2.89
C ALA A 94 -3.09 16.12 2.87
N GLY A 95 -3.20 15.47 1.72
CA GLY A 95 -3.85 14.16 1.58
C GLY A 95 -3.05 12.96 2.14
N ARG A 96 -1.83 13.16 2.64
CA ARG A 96 -1.05 12.08 3.27
C ARG A 96 -1.42 11.97 4.76
N SER A 97 -2.38 11.11 5.09
CA SER A 97 -2.66 10.77 6.48
C SER A 97 -1.40 10.20 7.15
N PRO A 98 -1.01 10.69 8.34
CA PRO A 98 0.05 10.06 9.11
C PRO A 98 -0.47 8.73 9.66
N HIS A 99 -0.22 7.61 8.97
CA HIS A 99 -0.38 6.31 9.62
C HIS A 99 0.83 6.09 10.52
N VAL A 100 0.59 5.85 11.81
CA VAL A 100 1.62 5.32 12.70
C VAL A 100 1.66 3.83 12.44
N THR A 101 2.72 3.36 11.80
CA THR A 101 3.00 1.92 11.69
C THR A 101 3.79 1.49 12.91
N TYR A 102 3.23 0.55 13.66
CA TYR A 102 4.02 -0.19 14.63
C TYR A 102 4.77 -1.25 13.83
N ARG A 103 6.10 -1.21 13.88
CA ARG A 103 6.88 -2.24 13.20
C ARG A 103 6.96 -3.49 14.09
N PRO A 104 6.98 -4.70 13.52
CA PRO A 104 7.07 -5.94 14.28
C PRO A 104 8.26 -5.99 15.24
N ASP A 105 9.40 -5.38 14.88
CA ASP A 105 10.60 -5.29 15.72
C ASP A 105 10.41 -4.53 17.04
N GLN A 106 9.34 -3.74 17.16
CA GLN A 106 8.99 -3.02 18.38
C GLN A 106 8.11 -3.85 19.33
N ILE A 107 7.66 -5.03 18.91
CA ILE A 107 6.80 -5.91 19.69
C ILE A 107 7.67 -6.96 20.39
N GLY A 108 8.03 -6.70 21.64
CA GLY A 108 8.85 -7.60 22.47
C GLY A 108 8.07 -8.76 23.12
N ILE A 109 7.03 -9.29 22.48
CA ILE A 109 6.20 -10.37 23.02
C ILE A 109 6.06 -11.46 21.97
N ASP A 110 6.43 -12.69 22.31
CA ASP A 110 6.29 -13.88 21.47
C ASP A 110 5.08 -14.73 21.91
N PHE A 111 4.65 -15.66 21.06
CA PHE A 111 3.64 -16.68 21.36
C PHE A 111 4.00 -17.59 22.53
N ASP A 112 5.29 -17.68 22.88
CA ASP A 112 5.77 -18.46 24.02
C ASP A 112 5.64 -17.70 25.35
N ASP A 113 5.48 -16.36 25.29
CA ASP A 113 5.21 -15.52 26.45
C ASP A 113 3.72 -15.51 26.83
N VAL A 114 2.83 -15.97 25.94
CA VAL A 114 1.40 -16.05 26.20
C VAL A 114 1.06 -17.33 26.95
N ARG A 115 0.59 -17.20 28.20
CA ARG A 115 0.20 -18.33 29.06
C ARG A 115 -1.31 -18.55 29.08
N GLY A 116 -1.73 -19.81 29.18
CA GLY A 116 -3.13 -20.17 29.46
C GLY A 116 -4.04 -20.26 28.23
N ILE A 117 -3.49 -20.23 27.01
CA ILE A 117 -4.24 -20.36 25.76
C ILE A 117 -3.86 -21.61 24.93
N ASP A 118 -3.21 -22.60 25.53
CA ASP A 118 -2.64 -23.75 24.81
C ASP A 118 -3.69 -24.52 23.99
N ALA A 119 -4.92 -24.60 24.50
CA ALA A 119 -6.04 -25.23 23.81
C ALA A 119 -6.46 -24.48 22.52
N VAL A 120 -6.24 -23.17 22.45
CA VAL A 120 -6.68 -22.28 21.35
C VAL A 120 -5.49 -21.85 20.47
N LYS A 121 -4.25 -22.00 20.95
CA LYS A 121 -3.01 -21.62 20.25
C LYS A 121 -2.95 -22.23 18.84
N GLY A 122 -3.30 -23.51 18.70
CA GLY A 122 -3.31 -24.20 17.41
C GLY A 122 -4.32 -23.62 16.40
N GLU A 123 -5.51 -23.24 16.86
CA GLU A 123 -6.55 -22.65 16.00
C GLU A 123 -6.19 -21.23 15.57
N VAL A 124 -5.59 -20.45 16.48
CA VAL A 124 -5.08 -19.11 16.19
C VAL A 124 -3.96 -19.17 15.15
N VAL A 125 -2.98 -20.07 15.32
CA VAL A 125 -1.89 -20.25 14.36
C VAL A 125 -2.42 -20.68 12.99
N ARG A 126 -3.36 -21.63 12.94
CA ARG A 126 -3.97 -22.06 11.68
C ARG A 126 -4.71 -20.91 10.98
N SER A 127 -5.45 -20.12 11.75
CA SER A 127 -6.17 -18.95 11.23
C SER A 127 -5.21 -17.90 10.69
N LEU A 128 -4.10 -17.67 11.39
CA LEU A 128 -3.03 -16.76 10.96
C LEU A 128 -2.37 -17.25 9.67
N ASN A 129 -2.03 -18.53 9.58
CA ASN A 129 -1.46 -19.13 8.37
C ASN A 129 -2.39 -18.96 7.16
N LEU A 130 -3.71 -19.15 7.34
CA LEU A 130 -4.69 -18.92 6.27
C LEU A 130 -4.78 -17.45 5.84
N PHE A 131 -4.59 -16.53 6.79
CA PHE A 131 -4.56 -15.09 6.52
C PHE A 131 -3.32 -14.71 5.70
N LEU A 132 -2.16 -15.22 6.09
CA LEU A 132 -0.90 -15.00 5.39
C LEU A 132 -0.91 -15.64 3.99
N ALA A 133 -1.51 -16.82 3.84
CA ALA A 133 -1.64 -17.55 2.58
C ALA A 133 -2.88 -17.15 1.74
N HIS A 134 -3.53 -16.02 2.02
CA HIS A 134 -4.82 -15.65 1.41
C HIS A 134 -4.84 -15.72 -0.12
N ARG A 135 -3.74 -15.39 -0.79
CA ARG A 135 -3.68 -15.38 -2.26
C ARG A 135 -3.53 -16.77 -2.85
N SER A 136 -2.63 -17.60 -2.31
CA SER A 136 -2.51 -19.01 -2.71
C SER A 136 -3.83 -19.75 -2.50
N PHE A 137 -4.51 -19.45 -1.38
CA PHE A 137 -5.83 -19.99 -1.10
C PHE A 137 -6.89 -19.51 -2.10
N ALA A 138 -6.91 -18.21 -2.44
CA ALA A 138 -7.87 -17.67 -3.40
C ALA A 138 -7.63 -18.16 -4.85
N GLU A 139 -6.37 -18.25 -5.28
CA GLU A 139 -6.01 -18.65 -6.64
C GLU A 139 -6.19 -20.15 -6.88
N GLN A 140 -5.91 -21.00 -5.89
CA GLN A 140 -5.95 -22.46 -6.06
C GLN A 140 -7.26 -23.10 -5.62
N MET A 141 -7.89 -22.59 -4.55
CA MET A 141 -9.10 -23.19 -3.96
C MET A 141 -10.36 -22.38 -4.28
N GLY A 142 -10.24 -21.21 -4.92
CA GLY A 142 -11.37 -20.33 -5.25
C GLY A 142 -12.13 -19.76 -4.03
N GLY A 143 -11.60 -19.94 -2.81
CA GLY A 143 -12.24 -19.53 -1.57
C GLY A 143 -11.95 -18.07 -1.20
N THR A 144 -12.85 -17.46 -0.43
CA THR A 144 -12.63 -16.12 0.15
C THR A 144 -11.91 -16.25 1.48
N SER A 145 -10.71 -15.68 1.61
CA SER A 145 -10.00 -15.66 2.90
C SER A 145 -10.70 -14.77 3.94
N ARG A 146 -10.59 -15.13 5.22
CA ARG A 146 -11.13 -14.34 6.33
C ARG A 146 -10.39 -13.00 6.41
N ARG A 147 -11.11 -11.92 6.76
CA ARG A 147 -10.57 -10.54 6.80
C ARG A 147 -10.07 -10.08 8.17
N GLY A 148 -10.34 -10.84 9.23
CA GLY A 148 -9.86 -10.53 10.58
C GLY A 148 -10.28 -11.60 11.59
N LEU A 149 -9.71 -11.48 12.79
CA LEU A 149 -10.01 -12.29 13.97
C LEU A 149 -10.58 -11.40 15.06
N LEU A 150 -11.63 -11.87 15.74
CA LEU A 150 -12.24 -11.19 16.88
C LEU A 150 -11.95 -12.00 18.14
N PHE A 151 -11.34 -11.37 19.14
CA PHE A 151 -11.12 -11.98 20.44
C PHE A 151 -12.19 -11.49 21.42
N GLU A 152 -13.04 -12.39 21.87
CA GLU A 152 -14.11 -12.10 22.85
C GLU A 152 -13.76 -12.71 24.23
N GLY A 153 -14.22 -12.07 25.30
CA GLY A 153 -14.17 -12.61 26.68
C GLY A 153 -13.99 -11.54 27.75
N THR A 154 -13.94 -11.95 29.01
CA THR A 154 -13.74 -11.07 30.17
C THR A 154 -12.42 -10.28 30.11
N PRO A 155 -12.33 -9.07 30.70
CA PRO A 155 -11.08 -8.32 30.75
C PRO A 155 -10.00 -9.12 31.53
N GLY A 156 -8.74 -8.99 31.11
CA GLY A 156 -7.61 -9.67 31.77
C GLY A 156 -7.25 -11.07 31.25
N THR A 157 -7.99 -11.64 30.28
CA THR A 157 -7.70 -12.98 29.72
C THR A 157 -6.62 -12.99 28.63
N GLY A 158 -5.73 -12.00 28.61
CA GLY A 158 -4.59 -11.98 27.69
C GLY A 158 -4.91 -11.71 26.21
N LYS A 159 -6.15 -11.36 25.81
CA LYS A 159 -6.53 -11.08 24.40
C LYS A 159 -5.57 -10.14 23.66
N THR A 160 -5.23 -9.01 24.29
CA THR A 160 -4.28 -8.03 23.75
C THR A 160 -2.86 -8.60 23.66
N TYR A 161 -2.48 -9.47 24.58
CA TYR A 161 -1.19 -10.16 24.60
C TYR A 161 -1.08 -11.15 23.43
N VAL A 162 -2.15 -11.93 23.18
CA VAL A 162 -2.23 -12.82 22.01
C VAL A 162 -2.12 -12.04 20.71
N ALA A 163 -2.85 -10.92 20.59
CA ALA A 163 -2.83 -10.08 19.40
C ALA A 163 -1.43 -9.52 19.11
N LYS A 164 -0.68 -9.09 20.14
CA LYS A 164 0.70 -8.64 20.01
C LYS A 164 1.63 -9.78 19.58
N ALA A 165 1.55 -10.93 20.23
CA ALA A 165 2.33 -12.12 19.86
C ALA A 165 2.09 -12.55 18.41
N MET A 166 0.83 -12.51 17.93
CA MET A 166 0.52 -12.78 16.52
C MET A 166 1.16 -11.79 15.57
N ALA A 167 1.16 -10.49 15.91
CA ALA A 167 1.77 -9.47 15.06
C ALA A 167 3.30 -9.61 15.00
N ALA A 168 3.94 -9.99 16.11
CA ALA A 168 5.36 -10.32 16.15
C ALA A 168 5.68 -11.55 15.29
N GLU A 169 4.91 -12.63 15.43
CA GLU A 169 5.11 -13.88 14.66
C GLU A 169 4.84 -13.70 13.16
N ALA A 170 3.84 -12.89 12.83
CA ALA A 170 3.46 -12.63 11.45
C ALA A 170 4.38 -11.64 10.75
N ASP A 171 5.37 -11.02 11.42
CA ASP A 171 6.29 -10.02 10.87
C ASP A 171 5.63 -9.01 9.90
N VAL A 172 4.37 -8.62 10.22
CA VAL A 172 3.58 -7.67 9.43
C VAL A 172 3.38 -6.39 10.26
N PRO A 173 3.71 -5.21 9.71
CA PRO A 173 3.51 -3.91 10.38
C PRO A 173 2.04 -3.44 10.39
#